data_AF-A0A6G0SU89-F1
#
_entry.id   AF-A0A6G0SU89-F1
#
_cell.length_a   1.000
_cell.length_b   1.000
_cell.length_c   1.000
_cell.angle_alpha   90.00
_cell.angle_beta   90.00
_cell.angle_gamma   90.00
#
_symmetry.space_group_name_H-M   'P 1'
#
loop_
_entity.id
_entity.type
_entity.pdbx_description
1 polymer ?
#
loop_
_entity_poly.entity_id
_entity_poly.type
_entity_poly.pdbx_seq_one_letter_code
_entity_poly.pdbx_strand_id
1 'polypeptide(L)'
;ISASKARTVVWYYAKNTEGIKNYTDFLRSLESELKQSLKTRVQEHPIKFNLKLEASYSKPSVPNSLENRAFKTSAVEIFVESDISAIIQRAFDKLLSENETYASRGSGFTLESIDGLLLTIYKYMPMDLPAFIDRKRATINPQNLDQQRFKWAILARNVTGLLTCHIGDNYRQHFLFQRLYLI
;
A
#
# COMPACT_ATOMS: atom_id res chain seq x y z
N ILE A 1 -13.74 9.81 -19.28
CA ILE A 1 -13.64 8.63 -18.38
C ILE A 1 -12.38 8.82 -17.53
N SER A 2 -12.49 8.85 -16.20
CA SER A 2 -11.32 9.07 -15.32
C SER A 2 -10.25 8.00 -15.55
N ALA A 3 -8.97 8.40 -15.60
CA ALA A 3 -7.82 7.52 -15.83
C ALA A 3 -7.74 6.31 -14.85
N SER A 4 -8.37 6.43 -13.68
CA SER A 4 -8.50 5.35 -12.70
C SER A 4 -9.41 4.21 -13.17
N LYS A 5 -10.54 4.50 -13.82
CA LYS A 5 -11.50 3.49 -14.32
C LYS A 5 -10.86 2.59 -15.39
N ALA A 6 -9.98 3.14 -16.23
CA ALA A 6 -9.30 2.42 -17.29
C ALA A 6 -8.20 1.44 -16.79
N ARG A 7 -7.75 1.57 -15.53
CA ARG A 7 -6.69 0.74 -14.92
C ARG A 7 -7.22 -0.33 -13.97
N THR A 8 -8.53 -0.34 -13.76
CA THR A 8 -9.20 -1.37 -12.99
C THR A 8 -9.03 -2.72 -13.69
N VAL A 9 -8.53 -3.71 -12.95
CA VAL A 9 -8.42 -5.09 -13.44
C VAL A 9 -9.63 -5.89 -12.98
N VAL A 10 -10.00 -5.82 -11.69
CA VAL A 10 -11.09 -6.64 -11.15
C VAL A 10 -11.79 -5.97 -9.97
N TRP A 11 -13.09 -6.26 -9.82
CA TRP A 11 -13.91 -5.99 -8.65
C TRP A 11 -14.42 -7.32 -8.09
N TYR A 12 -14.22 -7.55 -6.80
CA TYR A 12 -14.81 -8.67 -6.07
C TYR A 12 -15.66 -8.13 -4.94
N TYR A 13 -16.88 -8.63 -4.81
CA TYR A 13 -17.78 -8.27 -3.72
C TYR A 13 -18.13 -9.52 -2.92
N ALA A 14 -17.68 -9.56 -1.68
CA ALA A 14 -18.02 -10.60 -0.72
C ALA A 14 -19.24 -10.13 0.09
N LYS A 15 -20.42 -10.65 -0.24
CA LYS A 15 -21.66 -10.35 0.47
C LYS A 15 -21.70 -11.14 1.79
N ASN A 16 -22.18 -10.52 2.86
CA ASN A 16 -22.39 -11.20 4.14
C ASN A 16 -23.68 -12.04 4.12
N THR A 17 -23.62 -13.24 3.52
CA THR A 17 -24.77 -14.15 3.44
C THR A 17 -25.03 -14.90 4.75
N GLU A 18 -24.01 -15.04 5.59
CA GLU A 18 -24.09 -15.75 6.88
C GLU A 18 -24.65 -14.89 8.01
N GLY A 19 -24.91 -13.60 7.76
CA GLY A 19 -25.45 -12.69 8.77
C GLY A 19 -24.49 -12.45 9.94
N ILE A 20 -23.17 -12.48 9.67
CA ILE A 20 -22.15 -12.21 10.68
C ILE A 20 -22.37 -10.79 11.22
N LYS A 21 -22.49 -10.67 12.54
CA LYS A 21 -22.83 -9.40 13.21
C LYS A 21 -21.63 -8.56 13.59
N ASN A 22 -20.45 -9.18 13.68
CA ASN A 22 -19.21 -8.54 14.12
C ASN A 22 -18.28 -8.33 12.93
N TYR A 23 -17.78 -7.10 12.75
CA TYR A 23 -16.85 -6.78 11.68
C TYR A 23 -15.55 -7.58 11.75
N THR A 24 -15.02 -7.83 12.94
CA THR A 24 -13.79 -8.60 13.13
C THR A 24 -13.95 -10.02 12.62
N ASP A 25 -15.06 -10.66 12.96
CA ASP A 25 -15.34 -12.04 12.54
C ASP A 25 -15.62 -12.11 11.03
N PHE A 26 -16.34 -11.13 10.49
CA PHE A 26 -16.61 -11.01 9.06
C PHE A 26 -15.33 -10.78 8.25
N LEU A 27 -14.43 -9.92 8.71
CA LEU A 27 -13.16 -9.68 8.01
C LEU A 27 -12.23 -10.90 8.09
N ARG A 28 -12.19 -11.58 9.25
CA ARG A 28 -11.40 -12.81 9.45
C ARG A 28 -11.88 -13.95 8.54
N SER A 29 -13.19 -14.11 8.34
CA SER A 29 -13.71 -15.17 7.46
C SER A 29 -13.26 -14.98 6.00
N LEU A 30 -13.02 -13.74 5.58
CA LEU A 30 -12.57 -13.39 4.22
C LEU A 30 -11.04 -13.36 4.04
N GLU A 31 -10.26 -13.42 5.12
CA GLU A 31 -8.82 -13.16 5.07
C GLU A 31 -8.08 -14.13 4.13
N SER A 32 -8.39 -15.41 4.21
CA SER A 32 -7.72 -16.45 3.42
C SER A 32 -8.00 -16.30 1.91
N GLU A 33 -9.26 -16.03 1.54
CA GLU A 33 -9.66 -15.84 0.15
C GLU A 33 -9.09 -14.54 -0.43
N LEU A 34 -9.11 -13.46 0.36
CA LEU A 34 -8.50 -12.18 -0.01
C LEU A 34 -7.00 -12.36 -0.26
N LYS A 35 -6.31 -13.03 0.66
CA LYS A 35 -4.87 -13.32 0.54
C LYS A 35 -4.56 -14.14 -0.70
N GLN A 36 -5.36 -15.18 -0.99
CA GLN A 36 -5.18 -15.99 -2.19
C GLN A 36 -5.40 -15.17 -3.46
N SER A 37 -6.47 -14.37 -3.51
CA SER A 37 -6.80 -13.52 -4.66
C SER A 37 -5.67 -12.53 -4.97
N LEU A 38 -5.14 -11.85 -3.96
CA LEU A 38 -4.02 -10.93 -4.13
C LEU A 38 -2.72 -11.64 -4.53
N LYS A 39 -2.43 -12.79 -3.91
CA LYS A 39 -1.26 -13.63 -4.26
C LYS A 39 -1.29 -14.08 -5.71
N THR A 40 -2.43 -14.53 -6.22
CA THR A 40 -2.55 -14.97 -7.61
C THR A 40 -2.30 -13.81 -8.57
N ARG A 41 -2.91 -12.65 -8.32
CA ARG A 41 -2.81 -11.50 -9.22
C ARG A 41 -1.44 -10.85 -9.26
N VAL A 42 -0.74 -10.78 -8.13
CA VAL A 42 0.59 -10.15 -8.09
C VAL A 42 1.65 -10.95 -8.87
N GLN A 43 1.43 -12.26 -9.12
CA GLN A 43 2.33 -13.06 -9.98
C GLN A 43 2.29 -12.63 -11.45
N GLU A 44 1.18 -12.06 -11.92
CA GLU A 44 1.03 -11.62 -13.31
C GLU A 44 1.73 -10.26 -13.53
N HIS A 45 1.54 -9.34 -12.61
CA HIS A 45 2.16 -8.02 -12.59
C HIS A 45 1.98 -7.38 -11.20
N PRO A 46 2.79 -6.35 -10.84
CA PRO A 46 2.52 -5.55 -9.67
C PRO A 46 1.09 -5.00 -9.66
N ILE A 47 0.45 -4.99 -8.50
CA ILE A 47 -0.95 -4.57 -8.36
C ILE A 47 -1.07 -3.45 -7.34
N LYS A 48 -2.18 -2.74 -7.42
CA LYS A 48 -2.63 -1.83 -6.36
C LYS A 48 -4.03 -2.24 -5.96
N PHE A 49 -4.37 -2.25 -4.68
CA PHE A 49 -5.72 -2.62 -4.24
C PHE A 49 -6.24 -1.68 -3.16
N ASN A 50 -7.55 -1.62 -3.00
CA ASN A 50 -8.20 -1.03 -1.83
C ASN A 50 -9.44 -1.84 -1.45
N LEU A 51 -9.87 -1.64 -0.20
CA LEU A 51 -11.06 -2.25 0.35
C LEU A 51 -12.11 -1.17 0.65
N LYS A 52 -13.37 -1.53 0.47
CA LYS A 52 -14.53 -0.77 0.94
C LYS A 52 -15.46 -1.73 1.70
N LEU A 53 -15.62 -1.50 2.98
CA LEU A 53 -16.54 -2.23 3.85
C LEU A 53 -17.87 -1.48 3.88
N GLU A 54 -18.97 -2.17 3.55
CA GLU A 54 -20.31 -1.59 3.47
C GLU A 54 -21.20 -2.19 4.57
N ALA A 55 -22.00 -1.34 5.19
CA ALA A 55 -22.92 -1.72 6.24
C ALA A 55 -24.10 -0.76 6.33
N SER A 56 -25.21 -1.28 6.80
CA SER A 56 -26.43 -0.52 7.07
C SER A 56 -26.52 -0.20 8.56
N TYR A 57 -26.85 1.05 8.87
CA TYR A 57 -27.03 1.56 10.22
C TYR A 57 -28.44 2.11 10.39
N SER A 58 -29.00 2.04 11.59
CA SER A 58 -30.32 2.58 11.91
C SER A 58 -30.31 3.30 13.25
N LYS A 59 -31.33 4.11 13.51
CA LYS A 59 -31.61 4.65 14.84
C LYS A 59 -32.77 3.84 15.44
N PRO A 60 -32.57 3.15 16.58
CA PRO A 60 -33.58 2.24 17.15
C PRO A 60 -34.96 2.85 17.41
N SER A 61 -35.06 4.18 17.54
CA SER A 61 -36.30 4.89 17.88
C SER A 61 -36.77 5.86 16.80
N VAL A 62 -36.16 5.85 15.60
CA VAL A 62 -36.56 6.73 14.49
C VAL A 62 -37.00 5.86 13.31
N PRO A 63 -38.29 5.86 12.95
CA PRO A 63 -38.77 5.17 11.76
C PRO A 63 -38.03 5.64 10.50
N ASN A 64 -37.77 4.73 9.56
CA ASN A 64 -37.11 5.01 8.28
C ASN A 64 -35.73 5.68 8.41
N SER A 65 -34.98 5.34 9.47
CA SER A 65 -33.64 5.87 9.74
C SER A 65 -32.50 5.00 9.17
N LEU A 66 -32.81 4.06 8.28
CA LEU A 66 -31.81 3.19 7.67
C LEU A 66 -30.87 4.01 6.78
N GLU A 67 -29.58 3.93 7.05
CA GLU A 67 -28.55 4.64 6.32
C GLU A 67 -27.38 3.72 5.97
N ASN A 68 -26.99 3.76 4.69
CA ASN A 68 -25.83 3.03 4.22
C ASN A 68 -24.55 3.78 4.58
N ARG A 69 -23.64 3.09 5.25
CA ARG A 69 -22.31 3.58 5.63
C ARG A 69 -21.25 2.71 4.99
N ALA A 70 -20.11 3.34 4.69
CA ALA A 70 -18.99 2.62 4.14
C ALA A 70 -17.65 3.17 4.64
N PHE A 71 -16.76 2.26 5.01
CA PHE A 71 -15.40 2.53 5.46
C PHE A 71 -14.44 2.09 4.36
N LYS A 72 -13.37 2.85 4.11
CA LYS A 72 -12.52 2.64 2.93
C LYS A 72 -11.05 2.73 3.28
N THR A 73 -10.25 1.87 2.67
CA THR A 73 -8.80 2.03 2.71
C THR A 73 -8.32 2.89 1.54
N SER A 74 -7.18 3.54 1.73
CA SER A 74 -6.40 4.04 0.61
C SER A 74 -5.90 2.87 -0.24
N ALA A 75 -5.57 3.17 -1.50
CA ALA A 75 -5.05 2.18 -2.41
C ALA A 75 -3.57 1.88 -2.10
N VAL A 76 -3.25 0.60 -1.88
CA VAL A 76 -1.93 0.10 -1.46
C VAL A 76 -1.33 -0.77 -2.55
N GLU A 77 -0.04 -0.61 -2.78
CA GLU A 77 0.72 -1.32 -3.81
C GLU A 77 1.22 -2.66 -3.26
N ILE A 78 1.18 -3.70 -4.10
CA ILE A 78 1.68 -5.02 -3.77
C ILE A 78 2.61 -5.47 -4.90
N PHE A 79 3.81 -5.87 -4.49
CA PHE A 79 4.84 -6.51 -5.29
C PHE A 79 4.98 -7.98 -4.89
N VAL A 80 5.66 -8.79 -5.71
CA VAL A 80 5.78 -10.25 -5.50
C VAL A 80 6.42 -10.57 -4.13
N GLU A 81 7.36 -9.74 -3.69
CA GLU A 81 8.11 -9.83 -2.45
C GLU A 81 7.40 -9.19 -1.24
N SER A 82 6.24 -8.56 -1.45
CA SER A 82 5.51 -7.88 -0.38
C SER A 82 4.93 -8.88 0.64
N ASP A 83 4.96 -8.51 1.92
CA ASP A 83 4.22 -9.24 2.96
C ASP A 83 2.73 -8.92 2.86
N ILE A 84 2.03 -9.72 2.04
CA ILE A 84 0.59 -9.58 1.79
C ILE A 84 -0.22 -9.74 3.08
N SER A 85 0.21 -10.60 4.01
CA SER A 85 -0.51 -10.80 5.28
C SER A 85 -0.46 -9.54 6.14
N ALA A 86 0.73 -8.96 6.32
CA ALA A 86 0.88 -7.71 7.07
C ALA A 86 0.17 -6.52 6.40
N ILE A 87 0.04 -6.52 5.08
CA ILE A 87 -0.69 -5.50 4.33
C ILE A 87 -2.21 -5.64 4.53
N ILE A 88 -2.75 -6.87 4.44
CA ILE A 88 -4.16 -7.15 4.70
C ILE A 88 -4.53 -6.78 6.14
N GLN A 89 -3.71 -7.18 7.12
CA GLN A 89 -3.97 -6.86 8.52
C GLN A 89 -4.06 -5.34 8.74
N ARG A 90 -3.11 -4.58 8.22
CA ARG A 90 -3.14 -3.11 8.30
C ARG A 90 -4.38 -2.50 7.62
N ALA A 91 -4.84 -3.08 6.52
CA ALA A 91 -6.06 -2.66 5.84
C ALA A 91 -7.30 -2.94 6.71
N PHE A 92 -7.37 -4.10 7.38
CA PHE A 92 -8.44 -4.44 8.32
C PHE A 92 -8.44 -3.53 9.55
N ASP A 93 -7.28 -3.32 10.17
CA ASP A 93 -7.14 -2.42 11.32
C ASP A 93 -7.61 -1.00 10.96
N LYS A 94 -7.30 -0.53 9.75
CA LYS A 94 -7.76 0.76 9.24
C LYS A 94 -9.29 0.81 9.15
N LEU A 95 -9.94 -0.20 8.59
CA LEU A 95 -11.40 -0.27 8.50
C LEU A 95 -12.07 -0.30 9.89
N LEU A 96 -11.53 -1.10 10.80
CA LEU A 96 -12.03 -1.22 12.18
C LEU A 96 -11.89 0.10 12.94
N SER A 97 -10.74 0.77 12.84
CA SER A 97 -10.53 2.08 13.49
C SER A 97 -11.47 3.18 12.95
N GLU A 98 -11.79 3.18 11.66
CA GLU A 98 -12.77 4.12 11.08
C GLU A 98 -14.18 3.84 11.58
N ASN A 99 -14.57 2.58 11.72
CA ASN A 99 -15.84 2.19 12.31
C ASN A 99 -15.94 2.58 13.79
N GLU A 100 -14.91 2.32 14.59
CA GLU A 100 -14.88 2.73 16.02
C GLU A 100 -14.99 4.25 16.17
N THR A 101 -14.25 4.99 15.33
CA THR A 101 -14.33 6.45 15.29
C THR A 101 -15.72 6.94 14.88
N TYR A 102 -16.43 6.21 14.00
CA TYR A 102 -17.79 6.53 13.63
C TYR A 102 -18.76 6.27 14.79
N ALA A 103 -18.62 5.14 15.47
CA ALA A 103 -19.45 4.77 16.63
C ALA A 103 -19.25 5.72 17.83
N SER A 104 -18.01 6.19 18.06
CA SER A 104 -17.69 7.06 19.20
C SER A 104 -18.25 8.49 19.10
N ARG A 105 -18.67 8.92 17.90
CA ARG A 105 -19.19 10.28 17.65
C ARG A 105 -20.59 10.53 18.22
N GLY A 106 -21.23 9.54 18.84
CA GLY A 106 -22.51 9.72 19.54
C GLY A 106 -23.66 10.09 18.59
N SER A 107 -23.61 9.68 17.32
CA SER A 107 -24.61 10.01 16.30
C SER A 107 -26.00 9.37 16.53
N GLY A 108 -26.09 8.47 17.51
CA GLY A 108 -27.30 7.68 17.83
C GLY A 108 -27.58 6.55 16.83
N PHE A 109 -26.71 6.36 15.83
CA PHE A 109 -26.80 5.26 14.89
C PHE A 109 -26.15 4.00 15.46
N THR A 110 -26.84 2.88 15.31
CA THR A 110 -26.36 1.54 15.65
C THR A 110 -26.26 0.70 14.40
N LEU A 111 -25.33 -0.26 14.39
CA LEU A 111 -25.17 -1.20 13.29
C LEU A 111 -26.42 -2.08 13.17
N GLU A 112 -27.02 -2.11 11.98
CA GLU A 112 -28.14 -2.99 11.63
C GLU A 112 -27.62 -4.28 10.98
N SER A 113 -26.79 -4.13 9.94
CA SER A 113 -26.20 -5.24 9.21
C SER A 113 -24.87 -4.87 8.58
N ILE A 114 -23.96 -5.84 8.49
CA ILE A 114 -22.81 -5.77 7.59
C ILE A 114 -23.28 -6.25 6.22
N ASP A 115 -23.14 -5.43 5.19
CA ASP A 115 -23.64 -5.75 3.86
C ASP A 115 -22.62 -6.59 3.09
N GLY A 116 -21.35 -6.18 3.13
CA GLY A 116 -20.27 -6.89 2.48
C GLY A 116 -18.95 -6.13 2.40
N LEU A 117 -17.94 -6.79 1.83
CA LEU A 117 -16.63 -6.22 1.54
C LEU A 117 -16.39 -6.17 0.04
N LEU A 118 -16.07 -4.99 -0.46
CA LEU A 118 -15.65 -4.77 -1.83
C LEU A 118 -14.12 -4.68 -1.91
N LEU A 119 -13.52 -5.55 -2.71
CA LEU A 119 -12.12 -5.51 -3.13
C LEU A 119 -12.04 -4.93 -4.54
N THR A 120 -11.25 -3.89 -4.72
CA THR A 120 -10.89 -3.38 -6.05
C THR A 120 -9.40 -3.55 -6.29
N ILE A 121 -9.05 -4.16 -7.43
CA ILE A 121 -7.66 -4.38 -7.84
C ILE A 121 -7.41 -3.60 -9.14
N TYR A 122 -6.31 -2.86 -9.13
CA TYR A 122 -5.78 -2.09 -10.25
C TYR A 122 -4.46 -2.68 -10.71
N LYS A 123 -4.17 -2.52 -12.00
CA LYS A 123 -2.84 -2.77 -12.54
C LYS A 123 -1.95 -1.64 -12.03
N TYR A 124 -0.90 -1.98 -11.30
CA TYR A 124 0.09 -0.99 -10.93
C TYR A 124 0.97 -0.70 -12.14
N MET A 125 0.98 0.56 -12.56
CA MET A 125 1.94 1.05 -13.52
C MET A 125 2.72 2.16 -12.84
N PRO A 126 4.04 2.01 -12.65
CA PRO A 126 4.86 3.12 -12.18
C PRO A 126 4.68 4.30 -13.14
N MET A 127 4.74 5.52 -12.62
CA MET A 127 4.64 6.70 -13.48
C MET A 127 5.84 6.75 -14.43
N ASP A 128 5.57 7.03 -15.71
CA ASP A 128 6.62 7.32 -16.68
C ASP A 128 7.39 8.56 -16.21
N LEU A 129 8.71 8.41 -16.13
CA LEU A 129 9.57 9.52 -15.76
C LEU A 129 9.61 10.53 -16.92
N PRO A 130 9.57 11.85 -16.63
CA PRO A 130 9.82 12.86 -17.66
C PRO A 130 11.14 12.58 -18.38
N ALA A 131 11.19 12.79 -19.70
CA ALA A 131 12.36 12.45 -20.52
C ALA A 131 13.68 13.06 -20.00
N PHE A 132 13.64 14.23 -19.36
CA PHE A 132 14.84 14.85 -18.78
C PHE A 132 15.35 14.14 -17.51
N ILE A 133 14.49 13.44 -16.76
CA ILE A 133 14.87 12.59 -15.62
C ILE A 133 15.28 11.21 -16.12
N ASP A 134 14.49 10.63 -17.02
CA ASP A 134 14.77 9.30 -17.59
C ASP A 134 16.13 9.24 -18.30
N ARG A 135 16.53 10.33 -18.97
CA ARG A 135 17.84 10.45 -19.63
C ARG A 135 19.00 10.75 -18.67
N LYS A 136 18.74 11.06 -17.39
CA LYS A 136 19.83 11.28 -16.42
C LYS A 136 20.42 9.94 -16.04
N ARG A 137 21.70 9.76 -16.36
CA ARG A 137 22.54 8.70 -15.79
C ARG A 137 22.93 9.10 -14.38
N ALA A 138 22.08 8.84 -13.40
CA ALA A 138 22.46 8.91 -11.99
C ALA A 138 23.29 7.66 -11.62
N THR A 139 24.24 7.82 -10.69
CA THR A 139 25.00 6.69 -10.14
C THR A 139 24.02 5.71 -9.49
N ILE A 140 23.90 4.51 -10.07
CA ILE A 140 23.11 3.41 -9.52
C ILE A 140 23.57 3.17 -8.08
N ASN A 141 22.63 2.95 -7.15
CA ASN A 141 22.92 2.60 -5.77
C ASN A 141 24.09 1.60 -5.71
N PRO A 142 25.23 1.94 -5.09
CA PRO A 142 26.40 1.08 -5.05
C PRO A 142 25.99 -0.31 -4.55
N GLN A 143 26.14 -1.33 -5.41
CA GLN A 143 25.82 -2.70 -5.05
C GLN A 143 26.93 -3.22 -4.14
N ASN A 144 26.64 -3.31 -2.85
CA ASN A 144 27.56 -3.76 -1.82
C ASN A 144 27.03 -5.06 -1.17
N LEU A 145 27.95 -5.99 -0.89
CA LEU A 145 27.62 -7.21 -0.13
C LEU A 145 27.53 -6.96 1.38
N ASP A 146 27.94 -5.78 1.85
CA ASP A 146 27.86 -5.37 3.26
C ASP A 146 26.57 -4.58 3.58
N GLN A 147 26.25 -4.43 4.87
CA GLN A 147 25.10 -3.63 5.32
C GLN A 147 25.38 -2.11 5.36
N GLN A 148 26.45 -1.62 4.75
CA GLN A 148 26.85 -0.20 4.80
C GLN A 148 26.37 0.62 3.58
N ARG A 149 25.20 0.29 3.02
CA ARG A 149 24.63 0.92 1.80
C ARG A 149 24.62 2.45 1.86
N PHE A 150 24.28 3.01 3.01
CA PHE A 150 24.22 4.45 3.22
C PHE A 150 25.60 5.13 3.11
N LYS A 151 26.64 4.52 3.69
CA LYS A 151 28.02 5.03 3.60
C LYS A 151 28.48 5.08 2.15
N TRP A 152 28.23 4.01 1.40
CA TRP A 152 28.63 3.95 0.00
C TRP A 152 27.85 4.91 -0.89
N ALA A 153 26.57 5.14 -0.63
CA ALA A 153 25.78 6.15 -1.34
C ALA A 153 26.34 7.57 -1.18
N ILE A 154 26.81 7.93 0.02
CA ILE A 154 27.49 9.22 0.27
C ILE A 154 28.82 9.28 -0.46
N LEU A 155 29.64 8.23 -0.37
CA LEU A 155 30.96 8.20 -1.00
C LEU A 155 30.88 8.25 -2.53
N ALA A 156 29.91 7.57 -3.14
CA ALA A 156 29.72 7.55 -4.58
C ALA A 156 29.50 8.95 -5.20
N ARG A 157 28.98 9.91 -4.42
CA ARG A 157 28.88 11.31 -4.84
C ARG A 157 30.24 12.00 -4.95
N ASN A 158 31.17 11.64 -4.09
CA ASN A 158 32.46 12.31 -3.93
C ASN A 158 33.58 11.67 -4.75
N VAL A 159 33.31 10.55 -5.42
CA VAL A 159 34.26 9.94 -6.37
C VAL A 159 34.28 10.78 -7.65
N THR A 160 35.26 11.66 -7.76
CA THR A 160 35.54 12.45 -8.96
C THR A 160 36.50 11.68 -9.87
N GLY A 161 35.96 10.95 -10.86
CA GLY A 161 36.74 10.22 -11.86
C GLY A 161 35.89 9.84 -13.08
N LEU A 162 36.55 9.58 -14.21
CA LEU A 162 35.89 9.08 -15.43
C LEU A 162 35.07 7.84 -15.08
N LEU A 163 33.76 7.89 -15.39
CA LEU A 163 32.78 6.84 -15.21
C LEU A 163 33.24 5.54 -15.88
N THR A 164 34.00 4.74 -15.16
CA THR A 164 34.27 3.36 -15.51
C THR A 164 33.45 2.51 -14.58
N CYS A 165 32.54 1.79 -15.19
CA CYS A 165 31.66 0.78 -14.63
C CYS A 165 32.45 -0.38 -14.02
N HIS A 166 33.24 -0.12 -12.98
CA HIS A 166 33.81 -1.16 -12.13
C HIS A 166 33.89 -0.67 -10.70
N ILE A 167 33.14 -1.35 -9.83
CA ILE A 167 33.30 -1.29 -8.38
C ILE A 167 34.63 -1.99 -8.07
N GLY A 168 35.73 -1.24 -8.16
CA GLY A 168 37.07 -1.65 -7.71
C GLY A 168 37.50 -0.86 -6.47
N ASP A 169 38.72 -1.10 -5.98
CA ASP A 169 39.33 -0.57 -4.75
C ASP A 169 39.36 0.97 -4.61
N ASN A 170 38.84 1.73 -5.57
CA ASN A 170 38.74 3.20 -5.57
C ASN A 170 38.03 3.75 -4.33
N TYR A 171 37.10 3.00 -3.74
CA TYR A 171 36.42 3.41 -2.50
C TYR A 171 37.26 3.22 -1.23
N ARG A 172 38.35 2.42 -1.29
CA ARG A 172 39.27 2.18 -0.18
C ARG A 172 40.46 3.15 -0.16
N GLN A 173 40.73 3.81 -1.28
CA GLN A 173 41.89 4.71 -1.42
C GLN A 173 41.63 6.16 -0.95
N HIS A 174 40.37 6.56 -0.69
CA HIS A 174 40.04 7.88 -0.16
C HIS A 174 40.22 7.99 1.38
N PHE A 175 41.34 7.49 1.90
CA PHE A 175 41.82 7.75 3.26
C PHE A 175 42.80 8.93 3.28
N LEU A 176 42.47 10.04 2.61
CA LEU A 176 43.31 11.24 2.67
C LEU A 176 42.43 12.48 2.81
N PHE A 177 42.38 12.97 4.05
CA PHE A 177 42.14 14.34 4.49
C PHE A 177 41.54 15.31 3.46
N GLN A 178 40.27 15.69 3.63
CA GLN A 178 39.85 17.05 3.32
C GLN A 178 39.26 17.72 4.54
N ARG A 179 40.08 18.64 5.06
CA ARG A 179 39.81 19.61 6.12
C ARG A 179 38.61 20.46 5.68
N LEU A 180 37.51 20.38 6.43
CA LEU A 180 36.42 21.35 6.37
C LEU A 180 37.00 22.74 6.72
N TYR A 181 37.04 23.64 5.74
CA TYR A 181 37.01 25.06 6.03
C TYR A 181 35.55 25.49 6.00
N LEU A 182 35.05 25.89 7.17
CA LEU A 182 33.86 26.70 7.32
C LEU A 182 34.16 28.09 6.75
N ILE A 183 33.38 28.53 5.77
CA ILE A 183 32.88 29.91 5.63
C ILE A 183 31.42 29.80 5.22
#